data_AF-A0A7W0W3J0-F1
#
_entry.id   AF-A0A7W0W3J0-F1
#
_cell.length_a   1.000
_cell.length_b   1.000
_cell.length_c   1.000
_cell.angle_alpha   90.00
_cell.angle_beta   90.00
_cell.angle_gamma   90.00
#
_symmetry.space_group_name_H-M   'P 1'
#
loop_
_entity.id
_entity.type
_entity.pdbx_description
1 polymer ?
#
loop_
_entity_poly.entity_id
_entity_poly.type
_entity_poly.pdbx_seq_one_letter_code
_entity_poly.pdbx_strand_id
1 'polypeptide(L)'
;DYRAAEADGYKMFAPEMKDQPQYHFTKNWNAVRNQFGFDPARPTSLLYKRDEAGNLKLIGAMYTASKRTSAGELDEMIPLSVARWHRHVNWCVPPRRAKDRWKETRNGRPVFGPLGVATEAECKTAEGRFLPQVFGWMVHANIFAGNDLRAIWHDDHMEHEHAMIGAPKGSD
;
A
#
# COMPACT_ATOMS: atom_id res chain seq x y z
N ASP A 1 -5.82 -17.68 11.98
CA ASP A 1 -7.06 -17.54 11.19
C ASP A 1 -7.32 -16.05 10.96
N TYR A 2 -7.67 -15.64 9.74
CA TYR A 2 -8.01 -14.24 9.44
C TYR A 2 -9.31 -13.79 10.11
N ARG A 3 -10.21 -14.73 10.46
CA ARG A 3 -11.44 -14.42 11.19
C ARG A 3 -11.18 -13.77 12.56
N ALA A 4 -10.05 -14.06 13.19
CA ALA A 4 -9.64 -13.38 14.42
C ALA A 4 -9.35 -11.88 14.19
N ALA A 5 -8.75 -11.54 13.03
CA ALA A 5 -8.55 -10.14 12.65
C ALA A 5 -9.90 -9.44 12.37
N GLU A 6 -10.82 -10.13 11.71
CA GLU A 6 -12.18 -9.60 11.47
C GLU A 6 -12.95 -9.37 12.78
N ALA A 7 -12.83 -10.29 13.74
CA ALA A 7 -13.41 -10.14 15.06
C ALA A 7 -12.83 -8.94 15.84
N ASP A 8 -11.55 -8.60 15.63
CA ASP A 8 -10.94 -7.38 16.15
C ASP A 8 -11.24 -6.12 15.29
N GLY A 9 -12.08 -6.23 14.26
CA GLY A 9 -12.55 -5.10 13.47
C GLY A 9 -11.63 -4.68 12.33
N TYR A 10 -10.66 -5.51 11.94
CA TYR A 10 -9.98 -5.37 10.66
C TYR A 10 -10.89 -5.84 9.52
N LYS A 11 -10.75 -5.22 8.33
CA LYS A 11 -11.50 -5.60 7.14
C LYS A 11 -10.57 -5.72 5.95
N MET A 12 -10.79 -6.72 5.08
CA MET A 12 -10.02 -6.84 3.85
C MET A 12 -10.13 -5.56 3.02
N PHE A 13 -8.98 -5.01 2.67
CA PHE A 13 -8.86 -3.87 1.77
C PHE A 13 -8.94 -4.35 0.33
N ALA A 14 -9.63 -3.57 -0.52
CA ALA A 14 -9.86 -3.88 -1.93
C ALA A 14 -10.27 -5.34 -2.21
N PRO A 15 -11.33 -5.87 -1.56
CA PRO A 15 -11.73 -7.27 -1.69
C PRO A 15 -12.12 -7.68 -3.12
N GLU A 16 -12.45 -6.72 -3.98
CA GLU A 16 -12.70 -6.91 -5.40
C GLU A 16 -11.46 -7.26 -6.23
N MET A 17 -10.26 -6.96 -5.73
CA MET A 17 -9.00 -7.33 -6.39
C MET A 17 -8.64 -8.77 -6.02
N LYS A 18 -8.79 -9.65 -7.00
CA LYS A 18 -8.38 -11.05 -6.91
C LYS A 18 -6.86 -11.14 -7.05
N ASP A 19 -6.29 -12.18 -6.44
CA ASP A 19 -4.87 -12.55 -6.61
C ASP A 19 -3.86 -11.46 -6.24
N GLN A 20 -4.16 -10.71 -5.16
CA GLN A 20 -3.18 -9.80 -4.57
C GLN A 20 -1.98 -10.61 -4.04
N PRO A 21 -0.73 -10.16 -4.28
CA PRO A 21 0.46 -10.84 -3.76
C PRO A 21 0.47 -10.87 -2.22
N GLN A 22 -0.14 -9.86 -1.62
CA GLN A 22 -0.35 -9.75 -0.18
C GLN A 22 -1.74 -9.14 0.06
N TYR A 23 -2.47 -9.68 1.02
CA TYR A 23 -3.80 -9.21 1.41
C TYR A 23 -3.72 -8.39 2.69
N HIS A 24 -4.22 -7.15 2.63
CA HIS A 24 -4.29 -6.25 3.78
C HIS A 24 -5.65 -6.33 4.45
N PHE A 25 -5.67 -6.78 5.70
CA PHE A 25 -6.82 -6.59 6.57
C PHE A 25 -6.57 -5.31 7.36
N THR A 26 -7.35 -4.26 7.11
CA THR A 26 -7.10 -2.90 7.58
C THR A 26 -8.13 -2.45 8.60
N LYS A 27 -7.67 -1.80 9.68
CA LYS A 27 -8.52 -1.17 10.71
C LYS A 27 -8.41 0.34 10.57
N ASN A 28 -9.34 0.95 9.84
CA ASN A 28 -9.28 2.38 9.45
C ASN A 28 -9.10 3.33 10.64
N TRP A 29 -9.66 3.00 11.81
CA TRP A 29 -9.48 3.81 13.01
C TRP A 29 -8.02 3.84 13.49
N ASN A 30 -7.28 2.75 13.31
CA ASN A 30 -5.84 2.73 13.59
C ASN A 30 -5.09 3.65 12.64
N ALA A 31 -5.44 3.67 11.34
CA ALA A 31 -4.85 4.61 10.37
C ALA A 31 -5.07 6.07 10.79
N VAL A 32 -6.26 6.41 11.28
CA VAL A 32 -6.58 7.76 11.79
C VAL A 32 -5.73 8.10 13.01
N ARG A 33 -5.68 7.21 14.02
CA ARG A 33 -4.90 7.44 15.24
C ARG A 33 -3.40 7.55 14.95
N ASN A 34 -2.90 6.77 14.00
CA ASN A 34 -1.49 6.78 13.59
C ASN A 34 -1.08 8.08 12.88
N GLN A 35 -2.02 8.91 12.42
CA GLN A 35 -1.69 10.27 11.96
C GLN A 35 -1.24 11.20 13.10
N PHE A 36 -1.56 10.88 14.35
CA PHE A 36 -1.29 11.71 15.52
C PHE A 36 -0.23 11.12 16.47
N GLY A 37 0.18 9.86 16.26
CA GLY A 37 1.22 9.23 17.06
C GLY A 37 1.39 7.75 16.70
N PHE A 38 2.63 7.30 16.64
CA PHE A 38 2.97 5.91 16.36
C PHE A 38 2.80 5.04 17.61
N ASP A 39 2.26 3.84 17.42
CA ASP A 39 2.07 2.84 18.46
C ASP A 39 2.34 1.45 17.86
N PRO A 40 3.42 0.75 18.27
CA PRO A 40 3.80 -0.54 17.70
C PRO A 40 2.77 -1.65 18.00
N ALA A 41 1.93 -1.49 19.02
CA ALA A 41 0.84 -2.42 19.31
C ALA A 41 -0.41 -2.16 18.47
N ARG A 42 -0.40 -1.11 17.62
CA ARG A 42 -1.54 -0.67 16.82
C ARG A 42 -1.21 -0.68 15.32
N PRO A 43 -1.07 -1.86 14.70
CA PRO A 43 -0.86 -1.95 13.26
C PRO A 43 -2.07 -1.39 12.51
N THR A 44 -1.82 -0.75 11.38
CA THR A 44 -2.89 -0.27 10.49
C THR A 44 -3.52 -1.42 9.73
N SER A 45 -2.68 -2.35 9.27
CA SER A 45 -3.13 -3.56 8.60
C SER A 45 -2.40 -4.79 9.12
N LEU A 46 -3.11 -5.91 9.13
CA LEU A 46 -2.53 -7.24 9.24
C LEU A 46 -2.37 -7.81 7.83
N LEU A 47 -1.23 -8.45 7.59
CA LEU A 47 -0.80 -8.88 6.26
C LEU A 47 -0.95 -10.38 6.14
N TYR A 48 -1.58 -10.83 5.07
CA TYR A 48 -1.80 -12.24 4.80
C TYR A 48 -1.33 -12.63 3.40
N LYS A 49 -0.80 -13.84 3.27
CA LYS A 49 -0.58 -14.51 1.98
C LYS A 49 -1.49 -15.71 1.84
N ARG A 50 -1.89 -16.01 0.61
CA ARG A 50 -2.63 -17.24 0.30
C ARG A 50 -1.63 -18.38 0.17
N ASP A 51 -1.84 -19.47 0.89
CA ASP A 51 -1.06 -20.70 0.73
C ASP A 51 -1.55 -21.55 -0.45
N GLU A 52 -0.82 -22.62 -0.77
CA GLU A 52 -1.15 -23.55 -1.87
C GLU A 52 -2.54 -24.20 -1.70
N ALA A 53 -3.02 -24.35 -0.45
CA ALA A 53 -4.35 -24.86 -0.13
C ALA A 53 -5.43 -23.76 -0.17
N GLY A 54 -5.08 -22.53 -0.54
CA GLY A 54 -6.01 -21.41 -0.67
C GLY A 54 -6.30 -20.68 0.63
N ASN A 55 -5.68 -21.03 1.75
CA ASN A 55 -5.92 -20.41 3.06
C ASN A 55 -5.10 -19.13 3.23
N LEU A 56 -5.64 -18.17 3.98
CA LEU A 56 -4.93 -16.94 4.35
C LEU A 56 -4.06 -17.20 5.59
N LYS A 57 -2.74 -17.11 5.41
CA LYS A 57 -1.72 -17.19 6.47
C LYS A 57 -1.23 -15.79 6.82
N LEU A 58 -1.22 -15.47 8.12
CA LEU A 58 -0.67 -14.22 8.60
C LEU A 58 0.84 -14.22 8.36
N ILE A 59 1.34 -13.19 7.69
CA ILE A 59 2.77 -13.03 7.40
C ILE A 59 3.38 -11.80 8.08
N GLY A 60 2.56 -10.85 8.54
CA GLY A 60 3.08 -9.65 9.18
C GLY A 60 2.05 -8.58 9.47
N ALA A 61 2.55 -7.36 9.61
CA ALA A 61 1.75 -6.17 9.83
C ALA A 61 2.28 -4.97 9.04
N MET A 62 1.38 -4.06 8.70
CA MET A 62 1.71 -2.75 8.14
C MET A 62 1.39 -1.66 9.15
N TYR A 63 2.32 -0.72 9.30
CA TYR A 63 2.13 0.48 10.09
C TYR A 63 2.07 1.71 9.20
N THR A 64 1.41 2.75 9.69
CA THR A 64 1.35 4.04 9.02
C THR A 64 1.86 5.14 9.92
N ALA A 65 2.36 6.21 9.32
CA ALA A 65 2.65 7.47 9.98
C ALA A 65 2.09 8.64 9.15
N SER A 66 2.06 9.84 9.71
CA SER A 66 1.57 11.03 9.01
C SER A 66 2.38 11.33 7.76
N LYS A 67 1.75 11.79 6.68
CA LYS A 67 2.48 12.23 5.47
C LYS A 67 3.48 13.37 5.71
N ARG A 68 3.36 14.06 6.86
CA ARG A 68 4.24 15.17 7.26
C ARG A 68 5.39 14.74 8.15
N THR A 69 5.44 13.48 8.57
CA THR A 69 6.52 12.94 9.40
C THR A 69 7.83 13.01 8.63
N SER A 70 8.85 13.58 9.26
CA SER A 70 10.20 13.74 8.74
C SER A 70 10.99 12.43 8.80
N ALA A 71 12.12 12.35 8.08
CA ALA A 71 12.96 11.16 8.09
C ALA A 71 13.50 10.82 9.50
N GLY A 72 13.87 11.83 10.30
CA GLY A 72 14.34 11.62 11.68
C GLY A 72 13.25 11.06 12.58
N GLU A 73 12.02 11.60 12.50
CA GLU A 73 10.89 11.05 13.27
C GLU A 73 10.51 9.63 12.82
N LEU A 74 10.65 9.29 11.53
CA LEU A 74 10.44 7.91 11.06
C LEU A 74 11.51 6.96 11.62
N ASP A 75 12.77 7.41 11.67
CA ASP A 75 13.90 6.65 12.22
C ASP A 75 13.72 6.35 13.72
N GLU A 76 13.15 7.30 14.47
CA GLU A 76 12.78 7.10 15.88
C GLU A 76 11.66 6.07 16.09
N MET A 77 10.76 5.91 15.12
CA MET A 77 9.66 4.93 15.18
C MET A 77 10.13 3.53 14.83
N ILE A 78 10.67 3.37 13.62
CA ILE A 78 11.30 2.15 13.12
C ILE A 78 12.56 2.59 12.37
N PRO A 79 13.76 2.22 12.83
CA PRO A 79 15.01 2.70 12.25
C PRO A 79 15.09 2.46 10.74
N LEU A 80 15.49 3.50 10.01
CA LEU A 80 15.67 3.46 8.55
C LEU A 80 16.79 2.51 8.11
N SER A 81 17.69 2.18 9.04
CA SER A 81 18.71 1.15 8.87
C SER A 81 18.15 -0.28 8.89
N VAL A 82 16.94 -0.47 9.40
CA VAL A 82 16.28 -1.77 9.54
C VAL A 82 15.17 -1.94 8.51
N ALA A 83 14.33 -0.92 8.30
CA ALA A 83 13.16 -1.00 7.44
C ALA A 83 13.05 0.22 6.53
N ARG A 84 12.39 0.03 5.38
CA ARG A 84 12.09 1.11 4.44
C ARG A 84 10.65 1.58 4.60
N TRP A 85 10.50 2.85 4.95
CA TRP A 85 9.22 3.54 4.84
C TRP A 85 9.00 3.96 3.39
N HIS A 86 7.78 3.78 2.89
CA HIS A 86 7.40 4.14 1.52
C HIS A 86 6.12 4.99 1.49
N ARG A 87 5.83 5.56 0.31
CA ARG A 87 4.65 6.39 0.04
C ARG A 87 4.03 5.95 -1.27
N HIS A 88 2.70 5.89 -1.31
CA HIS A 88 1.98 5.81 -2.56
C HIS A 88 1.84 7.21 -3.14
N VAL A 89 2.53 7.46 -4.26
CA VAL A 89 2.56 8.77 -4.91
C VAL A 89 2.02 8.69 -6.33
N ASN A 90 1.60 9.84 -6.85
CA ASN A 90 1.20 10.02 -8.24
C ASN A 90 0.03 9.14 -8.71
N TRP A 91 -0.96 8.92 -7.86
CA TRP A 91 -2.12 8.13 -8.24
C TRP A 91 -3.11 8.96 -9.06
N CYS A 92 -3.61 8.37 -10.14
CA CYS A 92 -4.83 8.83 -10.78
C CYS A 92 -6.02 8.00 -10.28
N VAL A 93 -7.05 8.64 -9.73
CA VAL A 93 -8.28 7.96 -9.30
C VAL A 93 -9.49 8.45 -10.08
N PRO A 94 -10.56 7.64 -10.23
CA PRO A 94 -11.75 8.06 -10.97
C PRO A 94 -12.42 9.29 -10.34
N PRO A 95 -13.25 10.02 -11.11
CA PRO A 95 -14.15 11.03 -10.57
C PRO A 95 -14.97 10.52 -9.38
N ARG A 96 -15.36 11.45 -8.51
CA ARG A 96 -16.27 11.10 -7.41
C ARG A 96 -17.53 10.47 -8.00
N ARG A 97 -17.95 9.33 -7.43
CA ARG A 97 -19.13 8.54 -7.83
C ARG A 97 -18.99 7.74 -9.14
N ALA A 98 -17.85 7.79 -9.83
CA ALA A 98 -17.61 6.98 -11.04
C ALA A 98 -16.93 5.64 -10.71
N LYS A 99 -17.56 4.81 -9.86
CA LYS A 99 -16.94 3.55 -9.39
C LYS A 99 -16.65 2.55 -10.50
N ASP A 100 -17.46 2.52 -11.55
CA ASP A 100 -17.28 1.55 -12.64
C ASP A 100 -16.00 1.80 -13.45
N ARG A 101 -15.49 3.04 -13.41
CA ARG A 101 -14.26 3.43 -14.11
C ARG A 101 -12.99 2.87 -13.46
N TRP A 102 -13.05 2.32 -12.25
CA TRP A 102 -11.88 1.66 -11.64
C TRP A 102 -11.31 0.51 -12.48
N LYS A 103 -12.12 -0.07 -13.38
CA LYS A 103 -11.72 -1.17 -14.27
C LYS A 103 -11.32 -0.70 -15.68
N GLU A 104 -11.30 0.61 -15.91
CA GLU A 104 -10.95 1.17 -17.21
C GLU A 104 -9.50 0.84 -17.56
N THR A 105 -9.29 0.34 -18.78
CA THR A 105 -7.97 0.05 -19.33
C THR A 105 -7.78 0.78 -20.66
N ARG A 106 -6.54 1.18 -20.93
CA ARG A 106 -6.12 1.78 -22.20
C ARG A 106 -4.83 1.10 -22.64
N ASN A 107 -4.81 0.58 -23.86
CA ASN A 107 -3.67 -0.18 -24.40
C ASN A 107 -3.23 -1.34 -23.48
N GLY A 108 -4.20 -2.07 -22.91
CA GLY A 108 -3.93 -3.21 -22.02
C GLY A 108 -3.43 -2.85 -20.62
N ARG A 109 -3.38 -1.56 -20.25
CA ARG A 109 -2.95 -1.11 -18.92
C ARG A 109 -4.10 -0.42 -18.16
N PRO A 110 -4.18 -0.55 -16.83
CA PRO A 110 -5.12 0.24 -16.03
C PRO A 110 -4.94 1.74 -16.26
N VAL A 111 -6.05 2.48 -16.29
CA VAL A 111 -6.02 3.95 -16.34
C VAL A 111 -5.90 4.54 -14.93
N PHE A 112 -6.61 3.94 -13.98
CA PHE A 112 -6.73 4.41 -12.60
C PHE A 112 -6.12 3.44 -11.59
N GLY A 113 -5.83 3.98 -10.40
CA GLY A 113 -5.30 3.23 -9.27
C GLY A 113 -3.77 3.17 -9.27
N PRO A 114 -3.19 2.26 -8.48
CA PRO A 114 -1.75 2.19 -8.28
C PRO A 114 -1.00 2.00 -9.61
N LEU A 115 -1.49 1.12 -10.49
CA LEU A 115 -0.86 0.80 -11.78
C LEU A 115 -1.31 1.73 -12.93
N GLY A 116 -2.02 2.81 -12.60
CA GLY A 116 -2.62 3.74 -13.55
C GLY A 116 -1.62 4.68 -14.21
N VAL A 117 -2.14 5.74 -14.83
CA VAL A 117 -1.30 6.84 -15.32
C VAL A 117 -0.59 7.53 -14.16
N ALA A 118 0.68 7.90 -14.38
CA ALA A 118 1.59 8.33 -13.32
C ALA A 118 1.86 9.84 -13.31
N THR A 119 1.28 10.61 -14.25
CA THR A 119 1.44 12.07 -14.28
C THR A 119 0.12 12.81 -14.09
N GLU A 120 0.20 14.04 -13.57
CA GLU A 120 -0.96 14.90 -13.40
C GLU A 120 -1.64 15.23 -14.75
N ALA A 121 -0.85 15.46 -15.81
CA ALA A 121 -1.36 15.77 -17.13
C ALA A 121 -2.15 14.59 -17.73
N GLU A 122 -1.58 13.39 -17.71
CA GLU A 122 -2.28 12.18 -18.17
C GLU A 122 -3.53 11.91 -17.34
N CYS A 123 -3.47 12.13 -16.02
CA CYS A 123 -4.63 11.95 -15.16
C CYS A 123 -5.76 12.93 -15.51
N LYS A 124 -5.44 14.20 -15.81
CA LYS A 124 -6.42 15.18 -16.29
C LYS A 124 -7.02 14.77 -17.63
N THR A 125 -6.20 14.29 -18.57
CA THR A 125 -6.67 13.78 -19.87
C THR A 125 -7.56 12.55 -19.73
N ALA A 126 -7.32 11.71 -18.72
CA ALA A 126 -8.20 10.59 -18.36
C ALA A 126 -9.48 11.04 -17.62
N GLU A 127 -9.69 12.35 -17.45
CA GLU A 127 -10.78 12.93 -16.64
C GLU A 127 -10.77 12.36 -15.21
N GLY A 128 -9.57 12.19 -14.67
CA GLY A 128 -9.31 11.67 -13.35
C GLY A 128 -9.06 12.74 -12.30
N ARG A 129 -8.84 12.27 -11.08
CA ARG A 129 -8.38 13.08 -9.95
C ARG A 129 -6.96 12.67 -9.60
N PHE A 130 -6.02 13.58 -9.82
CA PHE A 130 -4.63 13.36 -9.45
C PHE A 130 -4.44 13.51 -7.94
N LEU A 131 -3.80 12.52 -7.33
CA LEU A 131 -3.43 12.49 -5.93
C LEU A 131 -1.91 12.37 -5.83
N PRO A 132 -1.18 13.46 -5.50
CA PRO A 132 0.28 13.44 -5.45
C PRO A 132 0.80 12.48 -4.39
N GLN A 133 0.05 12.29 -3.31
CA GLN A 133 0.27 11.24 -2.33
C GLN A 133 -1.07 10.73 -1.82
N VAL A 134 -1.20 9.41 -1.78
CA VAL A 134 -2.31 8.70 -1.16
C VAL A 134 -1.82 8.15 0.18
N PHE A 135 -2.65 8.30 1.22
CA PHE A 135 -2.31 7.94 2.60
C PHE A 135 -1.13 8.73 3.18
N GLY A 136 -0.49 8.18 4.21
CA GLY A 136 0.71 8.70 4.85
C GLY A 136 1.96 7.90 4.46
N TRP A 137 2.96 7.87 5.34
CA TRP A 137 4.05 6.90 5.25
C TRP A 137 3.53 5.52 5.63
N MET A 138 4.08 4.48 5.00
CA MET A 138 3.77 3.08 5.26
C MET A 138 5.05 2.30 5.43
N VAL A 139 5.01 1.27 6.29
CA VAL A 139 6.09 0.31 6.46
C VAL A 139 5.48 -1.07 6.66
N HIS A 140 5.98 -2.04 5.90
CA HIS A 140 5.59 -3.44 6.00
C HIS A 140 6.62 -4.19 6.83
N ALA A 141 6.14 -4.96 7.80
CA ALA A 141 6.93 -5.82 8.67
C ALA A 141 6.39 -7.25 8.57
N ASN A 142 6.93 -8.04 7.64
CA ASN A 142 6.57 -9.42 7.34
C ASN A 142 7.26 -10.41 8.29
N ILE A 143 7.20 -10.12 9.59
CA ILE A 143 7.95 -10.80 10.66
C ILE A 143 7.62 -12.30 10.82
N PHE A 144 6.55 -12.80 10.19
CA PHE A 144 6.19 -14.22 10.20
C PHE A 144 6.52 -14.93 8.88
N ALA A 145 7.13 -14.26 7.91
CA ALA A 145 7.52 -14.85 6.63
C ALA A 145 8.77 -15.75 6.71
N GLY A 146 9.53 -15.69 7.82
CA GLY A 146 10.74 -16.48 8.03
C GLY A 146 11.82 -15.69 8.77
N ASN A 147 13.08 -16.11 8.62
CA ASN A 147 14.25 -15.49 9.29
C ASN A 147 15.14 -14.67 8.33
N ASP A 148 14.79 -14.59 7.05
CA ASP A 148 15.52 -13.76 6.09
C ASP A 148 15.05 -12.30 6.20
N LEU A 149 15.98 -11.38 6.49
CA LEU A 149 15.68 -9.95 6.59
C LEU A 149 15.11 -9.38 5.30
N ARG A 150 15.50 -9.93 4.13
CA ARG A 150 14.88 -9.53 2.87
C ARG A 150 13.41 -9.91 2.91
N ALA A 151 13.06 -11.16 3.16
CA ALA A 151 11.65 -11.57 3.27
C ALA A 151 10.84 -10.77 4.31
N ILE A 152 11.44 -10.41 5.45
CA ILE A 152 10.78 -9.68 6.55
C ILE A 152 10.47 -8.22 6.16
N TRP A 153 11.39 -7.51 5.52
CA TRP A 153 11.24 -6.07 5.23
C TRP A 153 10.91 -5.76 3.77
N HIS A 154 10.86 -6.79 2.93
CA HIS A 154 10.46 -6.67 1.54
C HIS A 154 8.97 -6.32 1.44
N ASP A 155 8.66 -5.48 0.47
CA ASP A 155 7.30 -5.12 0.14
C ASP A 155 7.03 -5.54 -1.30
N ASP A 156 6.22 -6.59 -1.48
CA ASP A 156 5.89 -7.11 -2.81
C ASP A 156 5.17 -6.05 -3.66
N HIS A 157 4.55 -5.03 -3.05
CA HIS A 157 3.97 -3.90 -3.79
C HIS A 157 5.03 -2.96 -4.36
N MET A 158 6.26 -3.00 -3.82
CA MET A 158 7.40 -2.20 -4.27
C MET A 158 8.23 -2.91 -5.35
N GLU A 159 8.09 -4.22 -5.62
CA GLU A 159 8.75 -4.82 -6.81
C GLU A 159 8.16 -4.32 -8.12
N HIS A 160 6.94 -3.77 -8.07
CA HIS A 160 6.40 -2.99 -9.15
C HIS A 160 7.10 -1.62 -9.30
N GLU A 161 8.07 -1.22 -8.48
CA GLU A 161 8.82 0.06 -8.61
C GLU A 161 9.48 0.24 -9.99
N HIS A 162 9.91 -0.84 -10.66
CA HIS A 162 10.38 -0.73 -12.06
C HIS A 162 9.28 -0.29 -13.04
N ALA A 163 8.01 -0.38 -12.65
CA ALA A 163 6.86 0.13 -13.38
C ALA A 163 6.22 1.39 -12.74
N MET A 164 6.62 1.77 -11.53
CA MET A 164 5.93 2.76 -10.67
C MET A 164 6.78 3.97 -10.31
N ILE A 165 8.10 3.87 -10.46
CA ILE A 165 8.97 5.04 -10.58
C ILE A 165 8.98 5.40 -12.05
N GLY A 166 8.24 6.44 -12.42
CA GLY A 166 8.49 7.15 -13.67
C GLY A 166 9.92 7.68 -13.63
N ALA A 167 10.89 6.86 -14.04
CA ALA A 167 12.16 7.36 -14.50
C ALA A 167 11.82 8.39 -15.59
N PRO A 168 12.37 9.61 -15.56
CA PRO A 168 12.28 10.46 -16.74
C PRO A 168 12.97 9.66 -17.86
N LYS A 169 12.19 9.21 -18.83
CA LYS A 169 12.74 8.73 -20.10
C LYS A 169 13.28 9.95 -20.82
N GLY A 170 14.48 10.36 -20.43
CA GLY A 170 15.32 11.26 -21.20
C GLY A 170 16.00 10.47 -22.31
N SER A 171 15.80 10.98 -23.53
CA SER A 171 16.65 10.89 -24.72
C SER A 171 17.34 9.56 -25.01
N ASP A 172 16.79 8.84 -25.99
CA ASP A 172 17.44 8.68 -27.30
C ASP A 172 16.36 8.70 -28.39
#